data_AF-A0AAD9K583-F1
#
_entry.id   AF-A0AAD9K583-F1
#
_cell.length_a   1.000
_cell.length_b   1.000
_cell.length_c   1.000
_cell.angle_alpha   90.00
_cell.angle_beta   90.00
_cell.angle_gamma   90.00
#
_symmetry.space_group_name_H-M   'P 1'
#
loop_
_entity.id
_entity.type
_entity.pdbx_description
1 polymer ?
#
loop_
_entity_poly.entity_id
_entity_poly.type
_entity_poly.pdbx_seq_one_letter_code
_entity_poly.pdbx_strand_id
1 'polypeptide(L)'
;MTLMAKAMQECPSSGILWAEAIFMEARPQRKTKCVDALKRCEHDPHVLLAASMLFWSERKISKARSWFHRTVKIDPDIGDAWAYFYKFEQIHGSEEQQQEVFKHCVNAEPHHGEKWATVSKNIENWRLKTGEILPLCAKSLEIPT
;
A
#
# COMPACT_ATOMS: atom_id res chain seq x y z
N MET A 1 -15.93 -13.15 -20.75
CA MET A 1 -14.58 -12.84 -20.23
C MET A 1 -14.70 -11.60 -19.36
N THR A 2 -14.29 -11.69 -18.09
CA THR A 2 -14.28 -10.55 -17.17
C THR A 2 -13.16 -9.58 -17.58
N LEU A 3 -13.44 -8.27 -17.55
CA LEU A 3 -12.54 -7.21 -18.04
C LEU A 3 -11.11 -7.31 -17.48
N MET A 4 -10.98 -7.65 -16.19
CA MET A 4 -9.68 -7.83 -15.52
C MET A 4 -8.85 -8.97 -16.14
N ALA A 5 -9.46 -10.10 -16.50
CA ALA A 5 -8.73 -11.22 -17.10
C ALA A 5 -8.11 -10.83 -18.46
N LYS A 6 -8.81 -10.01 -19.25
CA LYS A 6 -8.31 -9.48 -20.52
C LYS A 6 -7.17 -8.47 -20.29
N ALA A 7 -7.35 -7.56 -19.33
CA ALA A 7 -6.30 -6.58 -18.97
C ALA A 7 -4.99 -7.26 -18.53
N MET A 8 -5.07 -8.34 -17.76
CA MET A 8 -3.90 -9.11 -17.33
C MET A 8 -3.25 -9.92 -18.47
N GLN A 9 -4.00 -10.34 -19.49
CA GLN A 9 -3.46 -11.00 -20.67
C GLN A 9 -2.66 -10.03 -21.54
N GLU A 10 -3.17 -8.81 -21.71
CA GLU A 10 -2.50 -7.78 -22.52
C GLU A 10 -1.33 -7.12 -21.76
N CYS A 11 -1.45 -6.95 -20.43
CA CYS A 11 -0.44 -6.31 -19.57
C CYS A 11 -0.02 -7.20 -18.38
N PRO A 12 0.71 -8.32 -18.61
CA PRO A 12 1.00 -9.31 -17.59
C PRO A 12 1.97 -8.85 -16.50
N SER A 13 2.73 -7.77 -16.74
CA SER A 13 3.74 -7.21 -15.83
C SER A 13 3.27 -5.97 -15.06
N SER A 14 2.00 -5.57 -15.19
CA SER A 14 1.47 -4.38 -14.49
C SER A 14 1.13 -4.72 -13.04
N GLY A 15 1.91 -4.21 -12.09
CA GLY A 15 1.67 -4.47 -10.68
C GLY A 15 0.38 -3.87 -10.13
N ILE A 16 -0.10 -2.75 -10.69
CA ILE A 16 -1.38 -2.14 -10.32
C ILE A 16 -2.53 -3.09 -10.65
N LEU A 17 -2.52 -3.70 -11.84
CA LEU A 17 -3.54 -4.68 -12.23
C LEU A 17 -3.49 -5.92 -11.33
N TRP A 18 -2.28 -6.38 -10.97
CA TRP A 18 -2.12 -7.49 -10.06
C TRP A 18 -2.60 -7.18 -8.64
N ALA A 19 -2.32 -5.99 -8.12
CA ALA A 19 -2.78 -5.54 -6.82
C ALA A 19 -4.32 -5.57 -6.76
N GLU A 20 -4.99 -5.00 -7.76
CA GLU A 20 -6.46 -5.04 -7.86
C GLU A 20 -7.01 -6.45 -8.05
N ALA A 21 -6.34 -7.27 -8.87
CA ALA A 21 -6.73 -8.65 -9.08
C ALA A 21 -6.68 -9.47 -7.77
N ILE A 22 -5.75 -9.18 -6.84
CA ILE A 22 -5.69 -9.85 -5.54
C ILE A 22 -6.95 -9.56 -4.71
N PHE A 23 -7.46 -8.32 -4.70
CA PHE A 23 -8.62 -7.97 -3.89
C PHE A 23 -9.97 -8.37 -4.51
N MET A 24 -10.03 -8.48 -5.84
CA MET A 24 -11.19 -9.02 -6.56
C MET A 24 -11.43 -10.52 -6.34
N GLU A 25 -10.38 -11.30 -6.07
CA GLU A 25 -10.53 -12.74 -5.81
C GLU A 25 -11.17 -12.99 -4.44
N ALA A 26 -11.83 -14.15 -4.31
CA ALA A 26 -12.39 -14.60 -3.04
C ALA A 26 -11.29 -14.73 -1.99
N ARG A 27 -11.58 -14.38 -0.73
CA ARG A 27 -10.63 -14.39 0.40
C ARG A 27 -9.68 -15.60 0.43
N PRO A 28 -10.13 -16.86 0.25
CA PRO A 28 -9.23 -18.02 0.28
C PRO A 28 -8.21 -18.07 -0.87
N GLN A 29 -8.55 -17.46 -2.02
CA GLN A 29 -7.74 -17.51 -3.25
C GLN A 29 -6.75 -16.34 -3.34
N ARG A 30 -6.98 -15.25 -2.59
CA ARG A 30 -6.13 -14.04 -2.60
C ARG A 30 -4.66 -14.35 -2.34
N LYS A 31 -4.37 -15.28 -1.42
CA LYS A 31 -2.99 -15.68 -1.10
C LYS A 31 -2.27 -16.34 -2.27
N THR A 32 -2.94 -17.25 -2.97
CA THR A 32 -2.40 -17.91 -4.17
C THR A 32 -2.16 -16.87 -5.26
N LYS A 33 -3.13 -15.98 -5.50
CA LYS A 33 -3.00 -14.89 -6.47
C LYS A 33 -1.86 -13.93 -6.15
N CYS A 34 -1.67 -13.61 -4.86
CA CYS A 34 -0.58 -12.76 -4.39
C CYS A 34 0.79 -13.41 -4.65
N VAL A 35 0.92 -14.72 -4.45
CA VAL A 35 2.17 -15.44 -4.77
C VAL A 35 2.45 -15.41 -6.28
N ASP A 36 1.42 -15.59 -7.10
CA ASP A 36 1.57 -15.49 -8.56
C ASP A 36 1.96 -14.07 -9.00
N ALA A 37 1.36 -13.05 -8.40
CA ALA A 37 1.70 -11.65 -8.64
C ALA A 37 3.17 -11.36 -8.32
N LEU A 38 3.64 -11.82 -7.16
CA LEU A 38 5.03 -11.64 -6.73
C LEU A 38 6.02 -12.35 -7.65
N LYS A 39 5.66 -13.49 -8.25
CA LYS A 39 6.53 -14.18 -9.22
C LYS A 39 6.62 -13.44 -10.55
N ARG A 40 5.56 -12.72 -10.95
CA ARG A 40 5.56 -11.97 -12.23
C ARG A 40 6.09 -10.55 -12.09
N CYS A 41 5.92 -9.95 -10.92
CA CYS A 41 6.24 -8.55 -10.62
C CYS A 41 7.06 -8.45 -9.32
N GLU A 42 8.25 -9.10 -9.29
CA GLU A 42 9.01 -9.37 -8.05
C GLU A 42 9.47 -8.11 -7.28
N HIS A 43 9.43 -6.95 -7.92
CA HIS A 43 9.81 -5.66 -7.34
C HIS A 43 8.78 -4.56 -7.52
N ASP A 44 7.54 -4.90 -7.89
CA ASP A 44 6.52 -3.86 -8.03
C ASP A 44 5.97 -3.45 -6.65
N PRO A 45 6.05 -2.16 -6.30
CA PRO A 45 5.66 -1.67 -4.98
C PRO A 45 4.15 -1.78 -4.72
N HIS A 46 3.30 -1.76 -5.75
CA HIS A 46 1.85 -1.96 -5.58
C HIS A 46 1.53 -3.41 -5.22
N VAL A 47 2.26 -4.37 -5.80
CA VAL A 47 2.11 -5.79 -5.45
C VAL A 47 2.60 -6.07 -4.03
N LEU A 48 3.71 -5.46 -3.63
CA LEU A 48 4.22 -5.56 -2.26
C LEU A 48 3.26 -4.91 -1.25
N LEU A 49 2.67 -3.76 -1.60
CA LEU A 49 1.64 -3.12 -0.79
C LEU A 49 0.39 -4.01 -0.65
N ALA A 50 -0.09 -4.59 -1.74
CA ALA A 50 -1.20 -5.53 -1.73
C ALA A 50 -0.91 -6.77 -0.86
N ALA A 51 0.31 -7.32 -0.93
CA ALA A 51 0.74 -8.41 -0.06
C ALA A 51 0.75 -8.01 1.43
N SER A 52 1.23 -6.80 1.74
CA SER A 52 1.25 -6.24 3.09
C SER A 52 -0.16 -6.10 3.66
N MET A 53 -1.08 -5.53 2.87
CA MET A 53 -2.50 -5.40 3.19
C MET A 53 -3.19 -6.77 3.36
N LEU A 54 -2.82 -7.77 2.55
CA LEU A 54 -3.34 -9.13 2.69
C LEU A 54 -2.94 -9.74 4.04
N PHE A 55 -1.66 -9.65 4.43
CA PHE A 55 -1.21 -10.12 5.74
C PHE A 55 -1.89 -9.37 6.89
N TRP A 56 -2.15 -8.08 6.73
CA TRP A 56 -2.89 -7.30 7.69
C TRP A 56 -4.33 -7.81 7.83
N SER A 57 -5.04 -8.07 6.73
CA SER A 57 -6.39 -8.64 6.73
C SER A 57 -6.46 -10.05 7.36
N GLU A 58 -5.39 -10.84 7.22
CA GLU A 58 -5.24 -12.16 7.86
C GLU A 58 -4.83 -12.08 9.34
N ARG A 59 -4.75 -10.87 9.92
CA ARG A 59 -4.31 -10.58 11.29
C ARG A 59 -2.88 -11.06 11.62
N LYS A 60 -2.03 -11.23 10.60
CA LYS A 60 -0.62 -11.64 10.78
C LYS A 60 0.27 -10.42 10.97
N ILE A 61 0.13 -9.76 12.12
CA ILE A 61 0.72 -8.45 12.43
C ILE A 61 2.24 -8.41 12.20
N SER A 62 2.98 -9.39 12.74
CA SER A 62 4.45 -9.43 12.60
C SER A 62 4.90 -9.52 11.14
N LYS A 63 4.23 -10.36 10.35
CA LYS A 63 4.52 -10.48 8.91
C LYS A 63 4.11 -9.22 8.16
N ALA A 64 2.90 -8.70 8.41
CA ALA A 64 2.43 -7.47 7.79
C ALA A 64 3.44 -6.33 7.98
N ARG A 65 3.94 -6.13 9.21
CA ARG A 65 4.98 -5.14 9.51
C ARG A 65 6.24 -5.32 8.68
N SER A 66 6.80 -6.55 8.64
CA SER A 66 8.00 -6.83 7.83
C SER A 66 7.77 -6.56 6.34
N TRP A 67 6.57 -6.86 5.83
CA TRP A 67 6.21 -6.60 4.43
C TRP A 67 5.99 -5.10 4.15
N PHE A 68 5.42 -4.34 5.08
CA PHE A 68 5.32 -2.89 4.97
C PHE A 68 6.71 -2.24 4.92
N HIS A 69 7.62 -2.62 5.83
CA HIS A 69 9.01 -2.15 5.79
C HIS A 69 9.70 -2.49 4.45
N ARG A 70 9.44 -3.69 3.90
CA ARG A 70 9.97 -4.07 2.59
C ARG A 70 9.40 -3.19 1.47
N THR A 71 8.09 -2.91 1.51
CA THR A 71 7.40 -2.10 0.50
C THR A 71 7.98 -0.69 0.43
N VAL A 72 8.05 0.00 1.58
CA VAL A 72 8.58 1.38 1.64
C VAL A 72 10.09 1.47 1.38
N LYS A 73 10.82 0.35 1.53
CA LYS A 73 12.25 0.28 1.20
C LYS A 73 12.50 0.07 -0.30
N ILE A 74 11.63 -0.67 -0.98
CA ILE A 74 11.72 -0.91 -2.42
C ILE A 74 11.42 0.38 -3.18
N ASP A 75 10.32 1.04 -2.82
CA ASP A 75 9.93 2.31 -3.42
C ASP A 75 9.38 3.24 -2.34
N PRO A 76 10.22 4.16 -1.82
CA PRO A 76 9.81 5.14 -0.82
C PRO A 76 8.97 6.28 -1.43
N ASP A 77 8.84 6.39 -2.75
CA ASP A 77 8.13 7.48 -3.40
C ASP A 77 6.61 7.24 -3.48
N ILE A 78 6.15 6.01 -3.16
CA ILE A 78 4.73 5.68 -3.08
C ILE A 78 4.15 6.09 -1.72
N GLY A 79 3.42 7.21 -1.71
CA GLY A 79 2.73 7.75 -0.55
C GLY A 79 1.62 6.85 -0.02
N ASP A 80 0.96 6.09 -0.90
CA ASP A 80 -0.05 5.10 -0.50
C ASP A 80 0.56 4.05 0.43
N ALA A 81 1.79 3.61 0.17
CA ALA A 81 2.48 2.62 1.01
C ALA A 81 2.76 3.17 2.41
N TRP A 82 3.22 4.43 2.50
CA TRP A 82 3.41 5.12 3.77
C TRP A 82 2.10 5.33 4.53
N ALA A 83 1.03 5.73 3.84
CA ALA A 83 -0.26 5.99 4.45
C ALA A 83 -0.89 4.70 5.02
N TYR A 84 -0.82 3.58 4.29
CA TYR A 84 -1.24 2.28 4.81
C TYR A 84 -0.36 1.81 5.96
N PHE A 85 0.95 2.00 5.87
CA PHE A 85 1.87 1.59 6.92
C PHE A 85 1.67 2.39 8.22
N TYR A 86 1.49 3.70 8.11
CA TYR A 86 1.19 4.56 9.24
C TYR A 86 -0.15 4.18 9.88
N LYS A 87 -1.20 3.93 9.07
CA LYS A 87 -2.49 3.44 9.57
C LYS A 87 -2.37 2.10 10.29
N PHE A 88 -1.53 1.19 9.77
CA PHE A 88 -1.26 -0.11 10.41
C PHE A 88 -0.61 0.06 11.79
N GLU A 89 0.42 0.90 11.91
CA GLU A 89 1.07 1.16 13.22
C GLU A 89 0.17 1.96 14.17
N GLN A 90 -0.77 2.77 13.69
CA GLN A 90 -1.79 3.41 14.54
C GLN A 90 -2.71 2.41 15.24
N ILE A 91 -3.00 1.26 14.60
CA ILE A 91 -3.90 0.25 15.14
C ILE A 91 -3.14 -0.84 15.92
N HIS A 92 -1.91 -1.18 15.50
CA HIS A 92 -1.19 -2.34 16.00
C HIS A 92 0.23 -2.05 16.55
N GLY A 93 0.70 -0.82 16.41
CA GLY A 93 2.05 -0.40 16.80
C GLY A 93 2.09 0.39 18.10
N SER A 94 3.31 0.62 18.59
CA SER A 94 3.58 1.60 19.65
C SER A 94 3.68 3.01 19.09
N GLU A 95 3.59 4.01 19.96
CA GLU A 95 3.78 5.42 19.59
C GLU A 95 5.17 5.68 18.98
N GLU A 96 6.19 4.99 19.47
CA GLU A 96 7.56 5.04 18.92
C GLU A 96 7.60 4.56 17.46
N GLN A 97 6.91 3.45 17.16
CA GLN A 97 6.83 2.90 15.80
C GLN A 97 6.08 3.84 14.86
N GLN A 98 4.97 4.42 15.32
CA GLN A 98 4.23 5.42 14.54
C GLN A 98 5.10 6.63 14.21
N GLN A 99 5.89 7.09 15.18
CA GLN A 99 6.77 8.24 15.01
C GLN A 99 7.97 7.91 14.11
N GLU A 100 8.47 6.68 14.13
CA GLU A 100 9.49 6.19 13.21
C GLU A 100 8.98 6.20 11.76
N VAL A 101 7.80 5.61 11.51
CA VAL A 101 7.17 5.63 10.17
C VAL A 101 6.92 7.06 9.69
N PHE A 102 6.45 7.93 10.57
CA PHE A 102 6.24 9.34 10.26
C PHE A 102 7.54 10.03 9.83
N LYS A 103 8.63 9.88 10.62
CA LYS A 103 9.93 10.48 10.31
C LYS A 103 10.48 9.97 8.98
N HIS A 104 10.37 8.66 8.73
CA HIS A 104 10.83 8.08 7.47
C HIS A 104 10.01 8.56 6.28
N CYS A 105 8.69 8.66 6.40
CA CYS A 105 7.84 9.20 5.34
C CYS A 105 8.16 10.68 5.04
N VAL A 106 8.38 11.49 6.06
CA VAL A 106 8.76 12.91 5.88
C VAL A 106 10.11 13.02 5.17
N ASN A 107 11.08 12.17 5.51
CA ASN A 107 12.38 12.15 4.85
C ASN A 107 12.32 11.60 3.42
N ALA A 108 11.37 10.72 3.13
CA ALA A 108 11.18 10.12 1.81
C ALA A 108 10.49 11.07 0.83
N GLU A 109 9.68 12.01 1.31
CA GLU A 109 8.88 12.95 0.51
C GLU A 109 8.16 12.28 -0.68
N PRO A 110 7.23 11.35 -0.43
CA PRO A 110 6.53 10.64 -1.51
C PRO A 110 5.64 11.56 -2.36
N HIS A 111 5.66 11.34 -3.67
CA HIS A 111 4.84 12.06 -4.64
C HIS A 111 3.80 11.18 -5.33
N HIS A 112 4.02 9.86 -5.36
CA HIS A 112 3.19 8.90 -6.08
C HIS A 112 2.18 8.21 -5.17
N GLY A 113 1.19 7.55 -5.77
CA GLY A 113 0.06 6.93 -5.08
C GLY A 113 -1.25 7.59 -5.44
N GLU A 114 -2.28 6.80 -5.71
CA GLU A 114 -3.59 7.31 -6.14
C GLU A 114 -4.28 8.03 -4.99
N LYS A 115 -4.24 7.44 -3.79
CA LYS A 115 -4.86 8.02 -2.59
C LYS A 115 -4.07 9.22 -2.11
N TRP A 116 -2.74 9.10 -2.11
CA TRP A 116 -1.83 10.19 -1.78
C TRP A 116 -2.02 11.40 -2.69
N ALA A 117 -2.03 11.18 -4.02
CA ALA A 117 -2.26 12.25 -4.99
C ALA A 117 -3.65 12.88 -4.86
N THR A 118 -4.67 12.09 -4.52
CA THR A 118 -6.03 12.61 -4.27
C THR A 118 -6.04 13.58 -3.08
N VAL A 119 -5.31 13.26 -2.01
CA VAL A 119 -5.23 14.12 -0.82
C VAL A 119 -4.31 15.32 -1.03
N SER A 120 -3.14 15.12 -1.65
CA SER A 120 -2.14 16.19 -1.85
C SER A 120 -2.59 17.23 -2.89
N LYS A 121 -3.30 16.81 -3.94
CA LYS A 121 -3.82 17.70 -4.98
C LYS A 121 -5.16 18.34 -4.63
N ASN A 122 -5.73 18.02 -3.46
CA ASN A 122 -6.93 18.71 -3.00
C ASN A 122 -6.60 20.20 -2.75
N ILE A 123 -7.44 21.10 -3.26
CA ILE A 123 -7.27 22.56 -3.15
C ILE A 123 -7.19 22.99 -1.67
N GLU A 124 -7.82 22.27 -0.75
CA GLU A 124 -7.73 22.57 0.68
C GLU A 124 -6.34 22.26 1.27
N ASN A 125 -5.61 21.33 0.67
CA ASN A 125 -4.37 20.75 1.21
C ASN A 125 -3.10 21.28 0.52
N TRP A 126 -3.20 22.20 -0.43
CA TRP A 126 -2.08 22.59 -1.30
C TRP A 126 -0.84 23.16 -0.59
N ARG A 127 -0.99 23.69 0.64
CA ARG A 127 0.13 24.22 1.46
C ARG A 127 0.65 23.22 2.48
N LEU A 128 -0.02 22.09 2.65
CA LEU A 128 0.33 21.11 3.66
C LEU A 128 1.62 20.40 3.28
N LYS A 129 2.45 20.13 4.29
CA LYS A 129 3.68 19.35 4.08
C LYS A 129 3.37 17.86 4.12
N THR A 130 4.32 17.04 3.67
CA THR A 130 4.26 15.56 3.72
C THR A 130 3.81 15.03 5.08
N GLY A 131 4.31 15.61 6.17
CA GLY A 131 3.93 15.21 7.53
C GLY A 131 2.47 15.51 7.90
N GLU A 132 1.82 16.49 7.26
CA GLU A 132 0.40 16.80 7.47
C GLU A 132 -0.48 16.00 6.51
N ILE A 133 0.01 15.75 5.29
CA ILE A 133 -0.68 14.93 4.29
C ILE A 133 -0.78 13.47 4.74
N LEU A 134 0.27 12.92 5.39
CA LEU A 134 0.31 11.52 5.79
C LEU A 134 -0.84 11.11 6.74
N PRO A 135 -1.09 11.82 7.86
CA PRO A 135 -2.24 11.52 8.73
C PRO A 135 -3.58 11.68 8.02
N LEU A 136 -3.73 12.69 7.15
CA LEU A 136 -4.96 12.90 6.38
C LEU A 136 -5.22 11.74 5.41
N CYS A 137 -4.17 11.32 4.69
CA CYS A 137 -4.22 10.17 3.81
C CYS A 137 -4.56 8.91 4.60
N ALA A 138 -3.83 8.62 5.68
CA ALA A 138 -4.08 7.46 6.53
C ALA A 138 -5.50 7.43 7.10
N LYS A 139 -6.08 8.59 7.46
CA LYS A 139 -7.48 8.70 7.91
C LYS A 139 -8.47 8.38 6.80
N SER A 140 -8.20 8.80 5.57
CA SER A 140 -9.07 8.58 4.40
C SER A 140 -9.09 7.13 3.89
N LEU A 141 -8.03 6.36 4.19
CA LEU A 141 -7.92 4.96 3.74
C LEU A 141 -8.89 4.05 4.48
N GLU A 142 -9.33 2.97 3.83
CA GLU A 142 -10.10 1.92 4.49
C GLU A 142 -9.17 0.83 5.04
N ILE A 143 -9.59 0.15 6.10
CA ILE A 143 -8.85 -0.99 6.65
C ILE A 143 -9.08 -2.19 5.72
N PRO A 144 -8.01 -2.84 5.20
CA PRO A 144 -8.15 -3.99 4.32
C PRO A 144 -8.96 -5.11 5.00
N THR A 145 -10.02 -5.58 4.33
CA THR A 145 -10.93 -6.63 4.84
C THR A 145 -10.93 -7.89 3.97
#